data_AF-A0A3S9A145-F1
#
_entry.id   AF-A0A3S9A145-F1
#
_cell.length_a   1.000
_cell.length_b   1.000
_cell.length_c   1.000
_cell.angle_alpha   90.00
_cell.angle_beta   90.00
_cell.angle_gamma   90.00
#
_symmetry.space_group_name_H-M   'P 1'
#
loop_
_entity.id
_entity.type
_entity.pdbx_description
1 polymer ?
#
loop_
_entity_poly.entity_id
_entity_poly.type
_entity_poly.pdbx_seq_one_letter_code
_entity_poly.pdbx_strand_id
1 'polypeptide(L)'
;MEQIVVQTKVLANNVQLELHITFCPFFNGDGSLLHYGFIITNIHSVSESADPSVTLKVLMARNYISAQQLSLATGISLQTISKLRNGKIGKPQRQTALLIASQLNVLPQDIWP
;
A
#
# COMPACT_ATOMS: atom_id res chain seq x y z
N MET A 1 4.93 -28.68 6.75
CA MET A 1 4.36 -27.39 7.19
C MET A 1 3.56 -26.87 6.03
N GLU A 2 2.26 -26.69 6.23
CA GLU A 2 1.36 -26.25 5.15
C GLU A 2 1.22 -24.73 5.20
N GLN A 3 1.28 -24.11 4.03
CA GLN A 3 1.04 -22.68 3.88
C GLN A 3 -0.39 -22.47 3.38
N ILE A 4 -1.14 -21.64 4.10
CA ILE A 4 -2.50 -21.26 3.74
C ILE A 4 -2.58 -19.74 3.62
N VAL A 5 -3.39 -19.28 2.67
CA VAL A 5 -3.75 -17.87 2.54
C VAL A 5 -5.11 -17.69 3.20
N VAL A 6 -5.18 -16.81 4.21
CA VAL A 6 -6.39 -16.54 4.98
C VAL A 6 -6.80 -15.10 4.77
N GLN A 7 -8.04 -14.88 4.34
CA GLN A 7 -8.61 -13.55 4.28
C GLN A 7 -9.50 -13.32 5.50
N THR A 8 -9.27 -12.23 6.22
CA THR A 8 -10.11 -11.87 7.36
C THR A 8 -11.50 -11.45 6.87
N LYS A 9 -12.49 -11.52 7.75
CA LYS A 9 -13.71 -10.75 7.53
C LYS A 9 -13.37 -9.26 7.54
N VAL A 10 -14.21 -8.45 6.89
CA VAL A 10 -14.10 -7.00 6.91
C VAL A 10 -14.21 -6.54 8.37
N LEU A 11 -13.14 -5.90 8.89
CA LEU A 11 -13.16 -5.28 10.21
C LEU A 11 -13.92 -3.94 10.15
N ALA A 12 -14.30 -3.41 11.32
CA ALA A 12 -15.12 -2.20 11.48
C ALA A 12 -14.66 -0.95 10.69
N ASN A 13 -13.41 -0.91 10.21
CA ASN A 13 -12.86 0.17 9.40
C ASN A 13 -12.84 -0.14 7.89
N ASN A 14 -13.67 -1.07 7.39
CA ASN A 14 -13.64 -1.58 6.02
C ASN A 14 -12.28 -2.20 5.61
N VAL A 15 -11.46 -2.59 6.59
CA VAL A 15 -10.17 -3.25 6.34
C VAL A 15 -10.38 -4.75 6.29
N GLN A 16 -10.05 -5.36 5.16
CA GLN A 16 -9.92 -6.78 4.98
C GLN A 16 -8.42 -7.09 4.83
N LEU A 17 -7.92 -8.10 5.54
CA LEU A 17 -6.52 -8.49 5.46
C LEU A 17 -6.38 -9.85 4.78
N GLU A 18 -5.35 -9.99 3.96
CA GLU A 18 -4.87 -11.27 3.45
C GLU A 18 -3.60 -11.65 4.20
N LEU A 19 -3.60 -12.84 4.78
CA LEU A 19 -2.56 -13.34 5.66
C LEU A 19 -1.96 -14.60 5.04
N HIS A 20 -0.63 -14.64 4.95
CA HIS A 20 0.08 -15.87 4.62
C HIS A 20 0.45 -16.55 5.93
N ILE A 21 -0.14 -17.71 6.19
CA ILE A 21 0.00 -18.43 7.45
C ILE A 21 0.65 -19.78 7.16
N THR A 22 1.73 -20.09 7.87
CA THR A 22 2.26 -21.46 7.93
C THR A 22 1.70 -22.11 9.19
N PHE A 23 1.04 -23.26 9.05
CA PHE A 23 0.40 -23.96 10.15
C PHE A 23 1.01 -25.35 10.36
N CYS A 24 1.04 -25.78 11.63
CA CYS A 24 1.50 -27.10 12.05
C CYS A 24 0.64 -27.61 13.21
N PRO A 25 -0.06 -28.74 13.05
CA PRO A 25 -0.72 -29.42 14.15
C PRO A 25 0.29 -30.21 15.00
N PHE A 26 0.06 -30.27 16.31
CA PHE A 26 0.80 -31.08 17.27
C PHE A 26 -0.15 -32.12 17.85
N PHE A 27 0.28 -33.38 17.84
CA PHE A 27 -0.51 -34.50 18.32
C PHE A 27 0.12 -35.13 19.56
N ASN A 28 -0.71 -35.69 20.42
CA ASN A 28 -0.31 -36.59 21.49
C ASN A 28 0.18 -37.93 20.91
N GLY A 29 0.81 -38.75 21.76
CA GLY A 29 1.29 -40.09 21.37
C GLY A 29 0.17 -41.05 20.95
N ASP A 30 -1.08 -40.78 21.32
CA ASP A 30 -2.28 -41.53 20.91
C ASP A 30 -2.90 -41.01 19.60
N GLY A 31 -2.29 -40.02 18.96
CA GLY A 31 -2.79 -39.40 17.73
C GLY A 31 -3.89 -38.35 17.95
N SER A 32 -4.30 -38.09 19.20
CA SER A 32 -5.22 -37.00 19.49
C SER A 32 -4.55 -35.64 19.28
N LEU A 33 -5.26 -34.70 18.67
CA LEU A 33 -4.75 -33.34 18.46
C LEU A 33 -4.58 -32.62 19.81
N LEU A 34 -3.39 -32.09 20.06
CA LEU A 34 -3.04 -31.36 21.28
C LEU A 34 -3.07 -29.84 21.05
N HIS A 35 -2.32 -29.33 20.09
CA HIS A 35 -2.21 -27.90 19.81
C HIS A 35 -2.05 -27.60 18.32
N TYR A 36 -2.28 -26.35 17.94
CA TYR A 36 -1.87 -25.80 16.66
C TYR A 36 -0.79 -24.74 16.86
N GLY A 37 0.30 -24.84 16.13
CA GLY A 37 1.26 -23.75 15.95
C GLY A 37 1.03 -23.09 14.60
N PHE A 38 1.09 -21.78 14.56
CA PHE A 38 1.06 -21.04 13.31
C PHE A 38 1.99 -19.83 13.36
N ILE A 39 2.48 -19.44 12.19
CA ILE A 39 3.28 -18.24 11.99
C ILE A 39 2.68 -17.46 10.84
N ILE A 40 2.49 -16.15 11.04
CA ILE A 40 2.07 -15.23 10.00
C ILE A 40 3.34 -14.63 9.39
N THR A 41 3.61 -14.95 8.13
CA THR A 41 4.82 -14.48 7.43
C THR A 41 4.58 -13.20 6.63
N ASN A 42 3.33 -12.94 6.25
CA ASN A 42 2.97 -11.76 5.47
C ASN A 42 1.54 -11.30 5.78
N ILE A 43 1.31 -9.99 5.75
CA ILE A 43 0.04 -9.32 6.03
C ILE A 43 -0.18 -8.26 4.95
N HIS A 44 -1.22 -8.41 4.15
CA HIS A 44 -1.63 -7.47 3.12
C HIS A 44 -3.02 -6.91 3.43
N SER A 45 -3.27 -5.63 3.17
CA SER A 45 -4.64 -5.09 3.14
C SER A 45 -5.25 -5.35 1.76
N VAL A 46 -6.39 -6.02 1.74
CA VAL A 46 -7.19 -6.33 0.54
C VAL A 46 -8.06 -5.13 0.15
N SER A 47 -8.41 -4.27 1.11
CA SER A 47 -9.35 -3.17 0.91
C SER A 47 -8.83 -1.85 1.48
N GLU A 48 -8.02 -1.17 0.68
CA GLU A 48 -8.15 0.27 0.43
C GLU A 48 -7.23 0.61 -0.76
N SER A 49 -7.76 1.34 -1.74
CA SER A 49 -6.87 2.09 -2.64
C SER A 49 -6.08 3.05 -1.76
N ALA A 50 -4.79 2.81 -1.59
CA ALA A 50 -3.96 3.64 -0.74
C ALA A 50 -4.19 5.12 -1.08
N ASP A 51 -4.45 5.95 -0.06
CA ASP A 51 -4.68 7.38 -0.22
C ASP A 51 -3.62 7.95 -1.19
N PRO A 52 -4.02 8.56 -2.32
CA PRO A 52 -3.09 9.07 -3.31
C PRO A 52 -2.00 9.99 -2.72
N SER A 53 -2.32 10.71 -1.65
CA SER A 53 -1.36 11.55 -0.93
C SER A 53 -0.27 10.74 -0.22
N VAL A 54 -0.64 9.59 0.36
CA VAL A 54 0.27 8.62 0.98
C VAL A 54 1.11 7.94 -0.08
N THR A 55 0.47 7.45 -1.15
CA THR A 55 1.14 6.82 -2.28
C THR A 55 2.17 7.76 -2.92
N LEU A 56 1.80 9.02 -3.14
CA LEU A 56 2.71 10.05 -3.65
C LEU A 56 3.91 10.27 -2.72
N LYS A 57 3.71 10.37 -1.40
CA LYS A 57 4.81 10.50 -0.42
C LYS A 57 5.79 9.32 -0.49
N VAL A 58 5.26 8.11 -0.55
CA VAL A 58 6.08 6.89 -0.62
C VAL A 58 6.89 6.84 -1.92
N LEU A 59 6.26 7.14 -3.06
CA LEU A 59 6.94 7.15 -4.35
C LEU A 59 8.00 8.25 -4.44
N MET A 60 7.74 9.43 -3.87
CA MET A 60 8.74 10.49 -3.75
C MET A 60 9.93 10.05 -2.91
N ALA A 61 9.71 9.38 -1.76
CA ALA A 61 10.78 8.86 -0.92
C ALA A 61 11.60 7.78 -1.63
N ARG A 62 10.94 6.85 -2.35
CA ARG A 62 11.61 5.81 -3.15
C ARG A 62 12.47 6.38 -4.28
N ASN A 63 12.03 7.48 -4.89
CA ASN A 63 12.78 8.19 -5.93
C ASN A 63 13.75 9.24 -5.37
N TYR A 64 13.95 9.32 -4.05
CA TYR A 64 14.82 10.30 -3.39
C TYR A 64 14.55 11.76 -3.80
N ILE A 65 13.28 12.10 -4.08
CA ILE A 65 12.89 13.43 -4.57
C ILE A 65 12.04 14.18 -3.55
N SER A 66 12.45 15.40 -3.22
CA SER A 66 11.67 16.30 -2.36
C SER A 66 10.53 16.99 -3.13
N ALA A 67 9.57 17.60 -2.42
CA ALA A 67 8.49 18.35 -3.05
C ALA A 67 9.00 19.55 -3.86
N GLN A 68 10.08 20.18 -3.42
CA GLN A 68 10.72 21.28 -4.14
C GLN A 68 11.37 20.79 -5.43
N GLN A 69 12.11 19.68 -5.38
CA GLN A 69 12.72 19.10 -6.57
C GLN A 69 11.65 18.61 -7.56
N LEU A 70 10.59 17.97 -7.08
CA LEU A 70 9.47 17.53 -7.94
C LEU A 70 8.76 18.71 -8.60
N SER A 71 8.56 19.80 -7.86
CA SER A 71 8.02 21.06 -8.38
C SER A 71 8.88 21.62 -9.52
N LEU A 72 10.21 21.68 -9.32
CA LEU A 72 11.15 22.15 -10.34
C LEU A 72 11.18 21.25 -11.57
N ALA A 73 11.19 19.93 -11.38
CA ALA A 73 11.27 18.95 -12.47
C ALA A 73 10.00 18.88 -13.33
N THR A 74 8.83 19.14 -12.74
CA THR A 74 7.53 19.07 -13.44
C THR A 74 7.04 20.43 -13.93
N GLY A 75 7.62 21.53 -13.47
CA GLY A 75 7.09 22.89 -13.68
C GLY A 75 5.80 23.19 -12.91
N ILE A 76 5.35 22.29 -12.02
CA ILE A 76 4.15 22.46 -11.20
C ILE A 76 4.52 23.28 -9.96
N SER A 77 3.65 24.21 -9.55
CA SER A 77 3.91 25.01 -8.35
C SER A 77 4.10 24.15 -7.09
N LEU A 78 5.03 24.56 -6.22
CA LEU A 78 5.28 23.88 -4.95
C LEU A 78 4.03 23.83 -4.08
N GLN A 79 3.14 24.83 -4.19
CA GLN A 79 1.87 24.87 -3.46
C GLN A 79 0.93 23.73 -3.93
N THR A 80 0.86 23.49 -5.24
CA THR A 80 0.05 22.39 -5.82
C THR A 80 0.61 21.03 -5.42
N ILE A 81 1.94 20.83 -5.51
CA ILE A 81 2.59 19.59 -5.04
C ILE A 81 2.31 19.37 -3.54
N SER A 82 2.41 20.43 -2.73
CA SER A 82 2.09 20.37 -1.30
C SER A 82 0.63 20.01 -1.03
N LYS A 83 -0.32 20.55 -1.80
CA LYS A 83 -1.74 20.23 -1.67
C LYS A 83 -2.03 18.77 -2.04
N LEU A 84 -1.38 18.24 -3.08
CA LEU A 84 -1.47 16.82 -3.46
C LEU A 84 -0.89 15.90 -2.39
N ARG A 85 0.31 16.21 -1.90
CA ARG A 85 1.02 15.42 -0.87
C ARG A 85 0.28 15.37 0.48
N ASN A 86 -0.54 16.38 0.75
CA ASN A 86 -1.34 16.50 1.97
C ASN A 86 -2.82 16.11 1.76
N GLY A 87 -3.19 15.56 0.60
CA GLY A 87 -4.56 15.08 0.33
C GLY A 87 -5.62 16.16 0.15
N LYS A 88 -5.25 17.45 0.08
CA LYS A 88 -6.19 18.56 -0.18
C LYS A 88 -6.70 18.57 -1.62
N ILE A 89 -5.99 17.91 -2.52
CA ILE A 89 -6.42 17.65 -3.90
C ILE A 89 -6.38 16.14 -4.07
N GLY A 90 -7.54 15.52 -4.30
CA GLY A 90 -7.66 14.07 -4.48
C GLY A 90 -7.03 13.61 -5.79
N LYS A 91 -7.53 14.09 -6.93
CA LYS A 91 -7.01 13.77 -8.28
C LYS A 91 -6.71 15.05 -9.04
N PRO A 92 -5.47 15.30 -9.48
CA PRO A 92 -5.15 16.49 -10.27
C PRO A 92 -5.64 16.34 -11.72
N GLN A 93 -5.51 17.41 -12.50
CA GLN A 93 -5.78 17.36 -13.95
C GLN A 93 -4.89 16.31 -14.62
N ARG A 94 -5.40 15.68 -15.69
CA ARG A 94 -4.71 14.57 -16.38
C ARG A 94 -3.26 14.90 -16.76
N GLN A 95 -3.02 16.10 -17.28
CA GLN A 95 -1.67 16.54 -17.65
C GLN A 95 -0.74 16.64 -16.44
N THR A 96 -1.21 17.22 -15.33
CA THR A 96 -0.46 17.30 -14.07
C THR A 96 -0.15 15.90 -13.51
N ALA A 97 -1.12 14.98 -13.56
CA ALA A 97 -0.95 13.60 -13.13
C ALA A 97 0.14 12.89 -13.97
N LEU A 98 0.12 13.09 -15.29
CA LEU A 98 1.11 12.53 -16.21
C LEU A 98 2.52 13.07 -15.95
N LEU A 99 2.67 14.38 -15.74
CA LEU A 99 3.98 14.99 -15.46
C LEU A 99 4.57 14.45 -14.15
N ILE A 100 3.76 14.36 -13.09
CA ILE A 100 4.22 13.83 -11.80
C ILE A 100 4.58 12.35 -11.93
N ALA A 101 3.70 11.54 -12.54
CA ALA A 101 3.92 10.11 -12.70
C ALA A 101 5.17 9.81 -13.54
N SER A 102 5.37 10.57 -14.64
CA SER A 102 6.56 10.48 -15.48
C SER A 102 7.85 10.79 -14.70
N GLN A 103 7.84 11.80 -13.82
CA GLN A 103 9.02 12.12 -13.00
C GLN A 103 9.30 11.08 -11.90
N LEU A 104 8.29 10.32 -11.49
CA LEU A 104 8.40 9.26 -10.49
C LEU A 104 8.56 7.86 -11.09
N ASN A 105 8.66 7.76 -12.42
CA ASN A 105 8.77 6.51 -13.19
C ASN A 105 7.62 5.53 -12.92
N VAL A 106 6.39 6.04 -12.81
CA VAL A 106 5.17 5.24 -12.61
C VAL A 106 4.06 5.69 -13.55
N LEU A 107 2.95 4.96 -13.60
CA LEU A 107 1.74 5.38 -14.31
C LEU A 107 0.86 6.26 -13.40
N PRO A 108 0.06 7.19 -13.96
CA PRO A 108 -0.84 8.02 -13.15
C PRO A 108 -1.81 7.23 -12.29
N GLN A 109 -2.26 6.07 -12.78
CA GLN A 109 -3.15 5.15 -12.07
C GLN A 109 -2.51 4.48 -10.85
N ASP A 110 -1.19 4.41 -10.80
CA ASP A 110 -0.46 3.85 -9.65
C ASP A 110 -0.47 4.81 -8.46
N ILE A 111 -0.70 6.12 -8.71
CA ILE A 111 -0.84 7.16 -7.69
C ILE A 111 -2.32 7.49 -7.45
N TRP A 112 -3.08 7.63 -8.53
CA TRP A 112 -4.49 8.02 -8.55
C TRP A 112 -5.31 6.99 -9.34
N PRO A 113 -5.71 5.88 -8.71
CA PRO A 113 -6.62 4.91 -9.33
C PRO A 113 -7.92 5.58 -9.83
#